data_AF-A0A410G4W1-F1
#
_entry.id   AF-A0A410G4W1-F1
#
_cell.length_a   1.000
_cell.length_b   1.000
_cell.length_c   1.000
_cell.angle_alpha   90.00
_cell.angle_beta   90.00
_cell.angle_gamma   90.00
#
_symmetry.space_group_name_H-M   'P 1'
#
loop_
_entity.id
_entity.type
_entity.pdbx_description
1 polymer ?
#
loop_
_entity_poly.entity_id
_entity_poly.type
_entity_poly.pdbx_seq_one_letter_code
_entity_poly.pdbx_strand_id
1 'polypeptide(L)'
;MSALYENPFNSSVVDSIFNDFKIHVNSEYNYQIEYKKIIIRVANDVPWIEDFKNTGISGIPALDNLMAQYQLSIFNYIVLPTCECTHFHLETNFDFLNMYALIDDFEAIETIDRATVNISDMSVRFNYTGIPYYIDNRPIEVCDIIVDGDLFTFILYAYDCMAGCLLQEARYARVTEECEVLSTPSNSFEKLVIYPNPTSNKIYLRGISSDVEHIQIFSVEGKLVQSLENVSQEIDVSQLNPGIYFMQVITSEADKYSLKFIRE
;
A
#
# COMPACT_ATOMS: atom_id res chain seq x y z
N MET A 1 -7.92 0.76 -10.61
CA MET A 1 -6.63 0.17 -10.16
C MET A 1 -5.46 1.17 -10.29
N SER A 2 -5.69 2.48 -10.18
CA SER A 2 -4.67 3.52 -10.42
C SER A 2 -4.43 4.41 -9.20
N ALA A 3 -4.44 3.83 -7.99
CA ALA A 3 -4.01 4.52 -6.77
C ALA A 3 -2.56 4.20 -6.40
N LEU A 4 -1.84 3.50 -7.27
CA LEU A 4 -0.43 3.15 -7.09
C LEU A 4 0.43 3.95 -8.07
N TYR A 5 1.16 4.90 -7.50
CA TYR A 5 2.48 5.37 -7.92
C TYR A 5 2.59 6.16 -9.23
N GLU A 6 2.94 7.44 -9.10
CA GLU A 6 3.73 8.13 -10.12
C GLU A 6 5.09 8.48 -9.51
N ASN A 7 6.13 7.76 -9.97
CA ASN A 7 7.53 8.08 -9.66
C ASN A 7 7.90 9.37 -10.41
N PRO A 8 8.32 10.43 -9.69
CA PRO A 8 8.58 11.73 -10.33
C PRO A 8 9.80 11.75 -11.25
N PHE A 9 10.70 10.77 -11.11
CA PHE A 9 11.86 10.61 -11.99
C PHE A 9 11.66 9.53 -13.05
N ASN A 10 10.53 8.80 -13.01
CA ASN A 10 10.21 7.67 -13.87
C ASN A 10 11.42 6.72 -14.06
N SER A 11 12.10 6.40 -12.96
CA SER A 11 13.35 5.63 -12.93
C SER A 11 13.13 4.30 -12.20
N SER A 12 13.24 3.20 -12.93
CA SER A 12 13.09 1.84 -12.40
C SER A 12 14.12 1.51 -11.30
N VAL A 13 15.29 2.17 -11.33
CA VAL A 13 16.31 2.06 -10.29
C VAL A 13 15.83 2.67 -8.98
N VAL A 14 15.25 3.86 -9.07
CA VAL A 14 14.66 4.57 -7.93
C VAL A 14 13.50 3.76 -7.32
N ASP A 15 12.65 3.17 -8.17
CA ASP A 15 11.55 2.29 -7.73
C ASP A 15 12.05 1.02 -7.02
N SER A 16 13.18 0.44 -7.45
CA SER A 16 13.79 -0.71 -6.80
C SER A 16 14.32 -0.37 -5.40
N ILE A 17 14.94 0.80 -5.23
CA ILE A 17 15.45 1.28 -3.93
C ILE A 17 14.30 1.59 -2.97
N PHE A 18 13.19 2.13 -3.50
CA PHE A 18 11.99 2.42 -2.72
C PHE A 18 11.33 1.17 -2.12
N ASN A 19 11.43 0.02 -2.79
CA ASN A 19 10.96 -1.25 -2.20
C ASN A 19 11.74 -1.66 -0.95
N ASP A 20 13.03 -1.33 -0.87
CA ASP A 20 13.90 -1.70 0.26
C ASP A 20 13.72 -0.76 1.46
N PHE A 21 13.71 0.56 1.22
CA PHE A 21 13.62 1.55 2.30
C PHE A 21 12.18 1.97 2.63
N LYS A 22 11.23 1.79 1.70
CA LYS A 22 9.83 2.19 1.82
C LYS A 22 9.63 3.68 2.17
N ILE A 23 10.64 4.51 1.88
CA ILE A 23 10.64 5.97 2.00
C ILE A 23 10.07 6.51 0.69
N HIS A 24 9.08 7.41 0.70
CA HIS A 24 8.52 7.95 -0.55
C HIS A 24 8.34 9.47 -0.46
N VAL A 25 8.55 10.16 -1.59
CA VAL A 25 8.48 11.63 -1.72
C VAL A 25 7.48 11.99 -2.80
N ASN A 26 6.54 12.90 -2.48
CA ASN A 26 5.69 13.52 -3.48
C ASN A 26 6.36 14.82 -3.96
N SER A 27 6.86 14.83 -5.20
CA SER A 27 7.52 16.02 -5.77
C SER A 27 6.57 17.01 -6.45
N GLU A 28 5.30 16.65 -6.67
CA GLU A 28 4.32 17.53 -7.33
C GLU A 28 3.60 18.45 -6.34
N TYR A 29 3.62 18.13 -5.04
CA TYR A 29 2.84 18.85 -4.05
C TYR A 29 3.71 19.47 -2.94
N ASN A 30 3.59 20.79 -2.86
CA ASN A 30 3.89 21.58 -1.66
C ASN A 30 2.80 21.44 -0.57
N TYR A 31 1.74 20.66 -0.81
CA TYR A 31 0.59 20.53 0.09
C TYR A 31 -0.07 19.13 0.05
N GLN A 32 0.17 18.35 1.11
CA GLN A 32 -0.73 17.43 1.81
C GLN A 32 -1.60 16.42 1.00
N ILE A 33 -1.20 15.14 0.98
CA ILE A 33 -2.08 14.00 0.65
C ILE A 33 -2.78 13.52 1.94
N GLU A 34 -4.11 13.50 1.98
CA GLU A 34 -4.89 13.05 3.14
C GLU A 34 -5.27 11.56 3.05
N TYR A 35 -4.98 10.80 4.10
CA TYR A 35 -5.08 9.32 4.10
C TYR A 35 -6.19 8.73 4.97
N LYS A 36 -6.98 9.58 5.64
CA LYS A 36 -7.90 9.07 6.68
C LYS A 36 -9.27 9.73 6.76
N LYS A 37 -9.39 10.99 6.33
CA LYS A 37 -10.61 11.76 6.50
C LYS A 37 -11.05 12.39 5.19
N ILE A 38 -12.36 12.39 4.98
CA ILE A 38 -13.02 13.09 3.89
C ILE A 38 -14.27 13.79 4.42
N ILE A 39 -14.62 14.93 3.82
CA ILE A 39 -15.82 15.69 4.14
C ILE A 39 -16.72 15.64 2.91
N ILE A 40 -17.96 15.22 3.09
CA ILE A 40 -18.99 15.32 2.05
C ILE A 40 -20.02 16.38 2.43
N ARG A 41 -20.46 17.15 1.45
CA ARG A 41 -21.52 18.14 1.59
C ARG A 41 -22.81 17.61 0.99
N VAL A 42 -23.89 17.68 1.75
CA VAL A 42 -25.21 17.15 1.39
C VAL A 42 -26.26 18.22 1.68
N ALA A 43 -27.23 18.42 0.78
CA ALA A 43 -28.36 19.32 1.02
C ALA A 43 -29.26 18.82 2.17
N ASN A 44 -29.83 19.73 2.96
CA ASN A 44 -30.59 19.36 4.17
C ASN A 44 -31.96 18.72 3.89
N ASP A 45 -32.47 18.83 2.67
CA ASP A 45 -33.79 18.36 2.26
C ASP A 45 -33.77 16.94 1.67
N VAL A 46 -32.60 16.28 1.59
CA VAL A 46 -32.53 14.90 1.11
C VAL A 46 -33.26 13.96 2.08
N PRO A 47 -34.07 13.01 1.59
CA PRO A 47 -34.97 12.20 2.44
C PRO A 47 -34.26 11.35 3.50
N TRP A 48 -32.98 11.04 3.29
CA TRP A 48 -32.20 10.12 4.09
C TRP A 48 -31.30 10.78 5.14
N ILE A 49 -31.28 12.12 5.21
CA ILE A 49 -30.25 12.83 5.98
C ILE A 49 -30.27 12.52 7.48
N GLU A 50 -31.45 12.34 8.06
CA GLU A 50 -31.59 12.03 9.49
C GLU A 50 -31.20 10.58 9.79
N ASP A 51 -31.51 9.64 8.90
CA ASP A 51 -31.08 8.24 9.04
C ASP A 51 -29.56 8.14 8.96
N PHE A 52 -28.94 8.88 8.03
CA PHE A 52 -27.49 8.90 7.89
C PHE A 52 -26.80 9.54 9.11
N LYS A 53 -27.32 10.64 9.65
CA LYS A 53 -26.82 11.23 10.91
C LYS A 53 -26.86 10.26 12.09
N ASN A 54 -27.91 9.46 12.19
CA ASN A 54 -28.14 8.59 13.35
C ASN A 54 -27.46 7.23 13.23
N THR A 55 -27.31 6.71 12.01
CA THR A 55 -26.92 5.31 11.77
C THR A 55 -25.67 5.15 10.90
N GLY A 56 -25.29 6.19 10.16
CA GLY A 56 -24.28 6.09 9.10
C GLY A 56 -24.75 5.38 7.83
N ILE A 57 -26.06 5.07 7.72
CA ILE A 57 -26.68 4.41 6.58
C ILE A 57 -27.68 5.37 5.93
N SER A 58 -27.53 5.57 4.62
CA SER A 58 -28.35 6.50 3.83
C SER A 58 -29.49 5.80 3.08
N GLY A 59 -29.41 4.49 2.88
CA GLY A 59 -30.32 3.76 1.99
C GLY A 59 -30.03 3.99 0.50
N ILE A 60 -29.02 4.79 0.15
CA ILE A 60 -28.50 4.95 -1.21
C ILE A 60 -27.40 3.90 -1.41
N PRO A 61 -27.61 2.89 -2.29
CA PRO A 61 -26.66 1.79 -2.42
C PRO A 61 -25.23 2.22 -2.76
N ALA A 62 -25.06 3.26 -3.57
CA ALA A 62 -23.74 3.77 -3.93
C ALA A 62 -23.01 4.34 -2.70
N LEU A 63 -23.67 5.17 -1.89
CA LEU A 63 -23.09 5.75 -0.68
C LEU A 63 -22.82 4.68 0.37
N ASP A 64 -23.80 3.82 0.63
CA ASP A 64 -23.67 2.78 1.66
C ASP A 64 -22.57 1.75 1.31
N ASN A 65 -22.42 1.43 0.02
CA ASN A 65 -21.32 0.57 -0.45
C ASN A 65 -19.96 1.25 -0.29
N LEU A 66 -19.82 2.55 -0.62
CA LEU A 66 -18.57 3.28 -0.38
C LEU A 66 -18.23 3.31 1.12
N MET A 67 -19.21 3.61 1.97
CA MET A 67 -19.04 3.62 3.41
C MET A 67 -18.55 2.26 3.94
N ALA A 68 -19.18 1.16 3.49
CA ALA A 68 -18.81 -0.18 3.92
C ALA A 68 -17.46 -0.67 3.35
N GLN A 69 -17.26 -0.52 2.03
CA GLN A 69 -16.05 -0.95 1.33
C GLN A 69 -14.80 -0.29 1.89
N TYR A 70 -14.89 1.00 2.22
CA TYR A 70 -13.79 1.79 2.74
C TYR A 70 -13.79 1.93 4.26
N GLN A 71 -14.62 1.16 4.96
CA GLN A 71 -14.74 1.17 6.43
C GLN A 71 -14.88 2.58 7.01
N LEU A 72 -15.63 3.44 6.33
CA LEU A 72 -15.86 4.82 6.73
C LEU A 72 -16.95 4.90 7.79
N SER A 73 -16.78 5.84 8.70
CA SER A 73 -17.76 6.17 9.74
C SER A 73 -17.86 7.68 9.92
N ILE A 74 -19.04 8.16 10.30
CA ILE A 74 -19.24 9.58 10.60
C ILE A 74 -18.66 9.85 11.99
N PHE A 75 -17.55 10.58 12.08
CA PHE A 75 -16.99 10.98 13.37
C PHE A 75 -17.51 12.35 13.84
N ASN A 76 -17.98 13.18 12.89
CA ASN A 76 -18.60 14.46 13.18
C ASN A 76 -19.49 14.92 12.02
N TYR A 77 -20.45 15.80 12.27
CA TYR A 77 -21.18 16.51 11.23
C TYR A 77 -21.51 17.94 11.67
N ILE A 78 -21.63 18.84 10.70
CA ILE A 78 -21.92 20.26 10.92
C ILE A 78 -23.08 20.68 10.02
N VAL A 79 -24.19 21.08 10.62
CA VAL A 79 -25.34 21.65 9.90
C VAL A 79 -25.09 23.14 9.69
N LEU A 80 -25.12 23.59 8.44
CA LEU A 80 -24.82 24.96 8.04
C LEU A 80 -26.08 25.63 7.45
N PRO A 81 -26.73 26.53 8.20
CA PRO A 81 -27.94 27.21 7.73
C PRO A 81 -27.70 28.15 6.53
N THR A 82 -26.47 28.65 6.36
CA THR A 82 -26.12 29.61 5.29
C THR A 82 -26.13 29.02 3.89
N CYS A 83 -25.98 27.70 3.77
CA CYS A 83 -26.03 26.95 2.51
C CYS A 83 -27.20 25.95 2.45
N GLU A 84 -28.03 25.89 3.51
CA GLU A 84 -29.02 24.83 3.71
C GLU A 84 -28.45 23.42 3.53
N CYS A 85 -27.23 23.21 4.02
CA CYS A 85 -26.47 21.99 3.81
C CYS A 85 -25.87 21.43 5.11
N THR A 86 -25.55 20.13 5.13
CA THR A 86 -24.83 19.46 6.20
C THR A 86 -23.50 18.94 5.66
N HIS A 87 -22.43 19.21 6.39
CA HIS A 87 -21.11 18.65 6.15
C HIS A 87 -20.93 17.42 7.03
N PHE A 88 -20.75 16.25 6.43
CA PHE A 88 -20.40 15.02 7.14
C PHE A 88 -18.91 14.81 7.07
N HIS A 89 -18.27 14.70 8.23
CA HIS A 89 -16.87 14.36 8.34
C HIS A 89 -16.75 12.85 8.56
N LEU A 90 -16.16 12.19 7.58
CA LEU A 90 -16.00 10.75 7.53
C LEU A 90 -14.55 10.38 7.85
N GLU A 91 -14.37 9.32 8.62
CA GLU A 91 -13.07 8.73 8.93
C GLU A 91 -13.10 7.23 8.63
N THR A 92 -12.03 6.73 8.01
CA THR A 92 -11.85 5.29 7.77
C THR A 92 -11.12 4.61 8.93
N ASN A 93 -11.41 3.33 9.13
CA ASN A 93 -10.60 2.45 9.97
C ASN A 93 -9.32 1.95 9.28
N PHE A 94 -9.15 2.18 7.98
CA PHE A 94 -7.87 1.90 7.32
C PHE A 94 -6.83 2.95 7.69
N ASP A 95 -5.64 2.50 8.07
CA ASP A 95 -4.58 3.41 8.49
C ASP A 95 -4.06 4.31 7.35
N PHE A 96 -4.18 3.86 6.08
CA PHE A 96 -3.53 4.49 4.93
C PHE A 96 -4.37 4.46 3.63
N LEU A 97 -5.59 5.00 3.66
CA LEU A 97 -6.46 5.06 2.47
C LEU A 97 -6.42 6.46 1.83
N ASN A 98 -5.88 6.57 0.61
CA ASN A 98 -5.85 7.85 -0.11
C ASN A 98 -7.27 8.39 -0.36
N MET A 99 -7.66 9.42 0.37
CA MET A 99 -9.01 9.98 0.32
C MET A 99 -9.26 10.85 -0.91
N TYR A 100 -8.21 11.41 -1.53
CA TYR A 100 -8.36 12.16 -2.77
C TYR A 100 -8.89 11.29 -3.91
N ALA A 101 -8.49 10.01 -3.96
CA ALA A 101 -8.94 9.08 -4.98
C ALA A 101 -10.43 8.75 -4.89
N LEU A 102 -11.08 9.05 -3.76
CA LEU A 102 -12.50 8.77 -3.54
C LEU A 102 -13.39 9.98 -3.81
N ILE A 103 -12.83 11.17 -4.07
CA ILE A 103 -13.61 12.40 -4.29
C ILE A 103 -14.60 12.20 -5.44
N ASP A 104 -14.12 11.73 -6.60
CA ASP A 104 -14.94 11.52 -7.79
C ASP A 104 -16.05 10.48 -7.54
N ASP A 105 -15.76 9.44 -6.76
CA ASP A 105 -16.74 8.41 -6.40
C ASP A 105 -17.87 8.96 -5.52
N PHE A 106 -17.55 9.86 -4.58
CA PHE A 106 -18.55 10.56 -3.78
C PHE A 106 -19.33 11.60 -4.59
N GLU A 107 -18.67 12.37 -5.44
CA GLU A 107 -19.32 13.40 -6.27
C GLU A 107 -20.16 12.80 -7.42
N ALA A 108 -19.95 11.54 -7.77
CA ALA A 108 -20.82 10.81 -8.70
C ALA A 108 -22.22 10.51 -8.13
N ILE A 109 -22.43 10.67 -6.82
CA ILE A 109 -23.72 10.46 -6.16
C ILE A 109 -24.52 11.75 -6.23
N GLU A 110 -25.66 11.75 -6.95
CA GLU A 110 -26.46 12.95 -7.28
C GLU A 110 -26.82 13.83 -6.06
N THR A 111 -27.03 13.23 -4.89
CA THR A 111 -27.39 13.95 -3.66
C THR A 111 -26.18 14.51 -2.88
N ILE A 112 -24.95 14.25 -3.31
CA ILE A 112 -23.72 14.79 -2.74
C ILE A 112 -23.28 15.96 -3.61
N ASP A 113 -23.36 17.16 -3.04
CA ASP A 113 -23.02 18.39 -3.76
C ASP A 113 -21.52 18.54 -4.02
N ARG A 114 -20.72 18.02 -3.09
CA ARG A 114 -19.26 18.17 -3.08
C ARG A 114 -18.61 17.19 -2.13
N ALA A 115 -17.44 16.67 -2.49
CA ALA A 115 -16.53 16.00 -1.58
C ALA A 115 -15.21 16.77 -1.48
N THR A 116 -14.65 16.87 -0.29
CA THR A 116 -13.38 17.56 -0.04
C THR A 116 -12.60 16.84 1.04
N VAL A 117 -11.30 16.73 0.89
CA VAL A 117 -10.42 16.37 2.01
C VAL A 117 -10.05 17.63 2.80
N ASN A 118 -9.91 17.51 4.11
CA ASN A 118 -9.68 18.67 4.96
C ASN A 118 -8.22 19.15 4.87
N ILE A 119 -8.00 20.38 4.41
CA ILE A 119 -6.68 21.03 4.26
C ILE A 119 -6.13 21.53 5.61
N SER A 120 -6.84 21.30 6.72
CA SER A 120 -6.49 21.88 8.03
C SER A 120 -5.98 20.88 9.06
N ASP A 121 -5.86 19.59 8.73
CA ASP A 121 -5.29 18.60 9.65
C ASP A 121 -3.76 18.55 9.45
N MET A 122 -3.03 19.37 10.21
CA MET A 122 -1.55 19.39 10.23
C MET A 122 -0.91 18.05 10.69
N SER A 123 -1.69 16.99 10.87
CA SER A 123 -1.19 15.64 11.13
C SER A 123 -0.61 14.95 9.91
N VAL A 124 -0.88 15.45 8.69
CA VAL A 124 -0.20 15.03 7.46
C VAL A 124 0.90 16.03 7.10
N ARG A 125 2.14 15.54 7.11
CA ARG A 125 3.34 16.35 7.06
C ARG A 125 3.89 16.48 5.62
N PHE A 126 4.12 17.75 5.25
CA PHE A 126 4.70 18.36 4.05
C PHE A 126 4.87 17.52 2.76
N ASN A 127 5.70 16.47 2.69
CA ASN A 127 5.87 15.69 1.45
C ASN A 127 6.29 14.21 1.64
N TYR A 128 6.36 13.71 2.88
CA TYR A 128 6.73 12.32 3.16
C TYR A 128 5.52 11.39 3.04
N THR A 129 5.61 10.40 2.15
CA THR A 129 4.52 9.46 1.84
C THR A 129 4.94 8.00 2.04
N GLY A 130 6.11 7.78 2.67
CA GLY A 130 6.64 6.47 3.01
C GLY A 130 5.96 5.83 4.22
N ILE A 131 6.40 4.61 4.58
CA ILE A 131 6.01 4.01 5.86
C ILE A 131 6.45 4.91 7.03
N PRO A 132 5.75 4.93 8.18
CA PRO A 132 6.16 5.77 9.30
C PRO A 132 7.62 5.50 9.71
N TYR A 133 8.46 6.53 9.57
CA TYR A 133 9.86 6.52 9.97
C TYR A 133 10.09 7.56 11.05
N TYR A 134 11.04 7.32 11.96
CA TYR A 134 11.25 8.17 13.13
C TYR A 134 12.73 8.52 13.31
N ILE A 135 13.01 9.79 13.61
CA ILE A 135 14.31 10.26 14.12
C ILE A 135 14.07 10.77 15.54
N ASP A 136 14.81 10.25 16.52
CA ASP A 136 14.68 10.63 17.93
C ASP A 136 13.22 10.60 18.45
N ASN A 137 12.52 9.49 18.14
CA ASN A 137 11.12 9.27 18.49
C ASN A 137 10.14 10.30 17.90
N ARG A 138 10.50 11.00 16.82
CA ARG A 138 9.64 11.93 16.08
C ARG A 138 9.44 11.47 14.64
N PRO A 139 8.20 11.51 14.12
CA PRO A 139 7.94 11.04 12.77
C PRO A 139 8.49 12.01 11.73
N ILE A 140 9.02 11.45 10.63
CA ILE A 140 9.49 12.23 9.48
C ILE A 140 8.33 13.05 8.90
N GLU A 141 8.66 14.29 8.53
CA GLU A 141 7.73 15.26 7.97
C GLU A 141 8.01 15.54 6.48
N VAL A 142 9.29 15.64 6.15
CA VAL A 142 9.79 15.98 4.81
C VAL A 142 10.87 14.98 4.42
N CYS A 143 10.91 14.61 3.14
CA CYS A 143 12.05 13.92 2.58
C CYS A 143 12.46 14.55 1.24
N ASP A 144 13.76 14.77 1.09
CA ASP A 144 14.40 15.17 -0.15
C ASP A 144 15.27 14.02 -0.68
N ILE A 145 15.39 13.93 -2.00
CA ILE A 145 16.23 12.95 -2.68
C ILE A 145 17.25 13.69 -3.54
N ILE A 146 18.53 13.47 -3.25
CA ILE A 146 19.65 13.96 -4.05
C ILE A 146 20.28 12.76 -4.76
N VAL A 147 20.50 12.89 -6.07
CA VAL A 147 21.14 11.87 -6.90
C VAL A 147 22.45 12.43 -7.44
N ASP A 148 23.57 11.76 -7.15
CA ASP A 148 24.90 12.08 -7.66
C ASP A 148 25.56 10.82 -8.24
N GLY A 149 25.47 10.65 -9.56
CA GLY A 149 25.95 9.45 -10.25
C GLY A 149 25.23 8.19 -9.76
N ASP A 150 25.99 7.29 -9.13
CA ASP A 150 25.49 6.03 -8.54
C ASP A 150 24.98 6.20 -7.11
N LEU A 151 25.13 7.37 -6.49
CA LEU A 151 24.80 7.61 -5.09
C LEU A 151 23.45 8.33 -4.96
N PHE A 152 22.50 7.66 -4.32
CA PHE A 152 21.22 8.21 -3.90
C PHE A 152 21.29 8.59 -2.43
N THR A 153 20.96 9.84 -2.12
CA THR A 153 20.89 10.36 -0.76
C THR A 153 19.46 10.76 -0.45
N PHE A 154 18.87 10.13 0.57
CA PHE A 154 17.59 10.49 1.14
C PHE A 154 17.85 11.36 2.36
N ILE A 155 17.43 12.62 2.32
CA ILE A 155 17.50 13.50 3.48
C ILE A 155 16.12 13.49 4.11
N LEU A 156 16.07 12.99 5.35
CA LEU A 156 14.85 12.89 6.14
C LEU A 156 14.84 14.01 7.15
N TYR A 157 13.73 14.72 7.23
CA TYR A 157 13.55 15.85 8.12
C TYR A 157 12.42 15.58 9.09
N ALA A 158 12.65 15.92 10.35
CA ALA A 158 11.70 15.84 11.44
C ALA A 158 11.71 17.15 12.24
N TYR A 159 10.82 17.25 13.24
CA TYR A 159 10.59 18.48 14.02
C TYR A 159 9.84 19.56 13.22
N ASP A 160 9.45 20.66 13.87
CA ASP A 160 8.69 21.76 13.28
C ASP A 160 9.28 22.23 11.94
N CYS A 161 8.71 21.69 10.85
CA CYS A 161 9.16 21.96 9.50
C CYS A 161 8.66 23.30 8.97
N MET A 162 7.69 23.95 9.65
CA MET A 162 7.37 25.36 9.41
C MET A 162 8.46 26.29 9.96
N ALA A 163 9.13 25.87 11.04
CA ALA A 163 10.27 26.56 11.63
C ALA A 163 11.63 26.11 11.08
N GLY A 164 11.64 25.32 9.99
CA GLY A 164 12.86 24.96 9.24
C GLY A 164 13.42 23.57 9.50
N CYS A 165 12.64 22.63 10.05
CA CYS A 165 13.01 21.22 10.20
C CYS A 165 14.32 21.02 11.00
N LEU A 166 14.28 21.32 12.30
CA LEU A 166 15.46 21.37 13.17
C LEU A 166 16.17 20.03 13.39
N LEU A 167 15.59 18.92 12.93
CA LEU A 167 16.18 17.59 13.01
C LEU A 167 16.24 16.99 11.60
N GLN A 168 17.42 16.50 11.22
CA GLN A 168 17.63 15.86 9.94
C GLN A 168 18.52 14.64 10.06
N GLU A 169 18.31 13.67 9.18
CA GLU A 169 19.15 12.49 9.06
C GLU A 169 19.26 12.07 7.60
N ALA A 170 20.45 11.70 7.15
CA ALA A 170 20.69 11.25 5.79
C ALA A 170 20.79 9.72 5.73
N ARG A 171 20.22 9.13 4.69
CA ARG A 171 20.39 7.73 4.30
C ARG A 171 20.96 7.69 2.90
N TYR A 172 21.82 6.71 2.65
CA TYR A 172 22.53 6.60 1.38
C TYR A 172 22.28 5.22 0.79
N ALA A 173 22.04 5.18 -0.52
CA ALA A 173 22.01 3.96 -1.30
C ALA A 173 22.93 4.17 -2.51
N ARG A 174 23.90 3.27 -2.71
CA ARG A 174 24.72 3.28 -3.91
C ARG A 174 24.20 2.21 -4.86
N VAL A 175 23.86 2.59 -6.09
CA VAL A 175 23.45 1.69 -7.15
C VAL A 175 24.52 1.66 -8.23
N THR A 176 25.40 0.68 -8.14
CA THR A 176 26.32 0.36 -9.22
C THR A 176 25.60 -0.44 -10.30
N GLU A 177 25.85 -0.17 -11.58
CA GLU A 177 25.44 -1.05 -12.70
C GLU A 177 26.18 -2.39 -12.70
N GLU A 178 27.05 -2.61 -11.72
CA GLU A 178 27.75 -3.85 -11.50
C GLU A 178 26.81 -4.81 -10.76
N CYS A 179 25.99 -5.52 -11.54
CA CYS A 179 25.78 -6.92 -11.21
C CYS A 179 27.17 -7.56 -11.19
N GLU A 180 27.82 -7.64 -10.03
CA GLU A 180 28.83 -8.66 -9.79
C GLU A 180 28.12 -10.01 -9.87
N VAL A 181 27.91 -10.45 -11.10
CA VAL A 181 27.81 -11.84 -11.43
C VAL A 181 29.16 -12.40 -11.06
N LEU A 182 29.29 -12.97 -9.86
CA LEU A 182 30.35 -13.93 -9.61
C LEU A 182 30.00 -15.17 -10.45
N SER A 183 30.28 -15.06 -11.74
CA SER A 183 30.03 -16.12 -12.69
C SER A 183 30.99 -17.25 -12.37
N THR A 184 30.46 -18.41 -11.99
CA THR A 184 30.99 -19.62 -12.61
C THR A 184 30.40 -19.70 -14.03
N PRO A 185 31.16 -20.21 -15.02
CA PRO A 185 30.80 -20.08 -16.42
C PRO A 185 29.69 -21.07 -16.78
N SER A 186 28.68 -20.55 -17.49
CA SER A 186 27.66 -21.26 -18.26
C SER A 186 26.92 -22.41 -17.56
N ASN A 187 25.69 -22.14 -17.14
CA ASN A 187 24.54 -22.91 -17.59
C ASN A 187 23.27 -22.07 -17.46
N SER A 188 22.42 -22.16 -18.47
CA SER A 188 21.09 -21.55 -18.54
C SER A 188 20.27 -21.86 -17.28
N PHE A 189 20.10 -20.89 -16.38
CA PHE A 189 19.16 -21.05 -15.27
C PHE A 189 17.73 -20.93 -15.82
N GLU A 190 17.04 -22.06 -15.86
CA GLU A 190 15.59 -22.07 -16.01
C GLU A 190 14.97 -21.38 -14.80
N LYS A 191 14.21 -20.31 -15.02
CA LYS A 191 13.46 -19.61 -13.97
C LYS A 191 12.53 -20.59 -13.27
N LEU A 192 12.64 -20.73 -11.94
CA LEU A 192 11.72 -21.54 -11.15
C LEU A 192 10.27 -21.03 -11.29
N VAL A 193 9.36 -21.92 -11.68
CA VAL A 193 7.94 -21.63 -11.88
C VAL A 193 7.05 -22.64 -11.14
N ILE A 194 5.87 -22.15 -10.72
CA ILE A 194 4.77 -22.96 -10.18
C ILE A 194 3.70 -23.12 -11.26
N TYR A 195 3.20 -24.34 -11.47
CA TYR A 195 2.08 -24.61 -12.37
C TYR A 195 1.21 -25.78 -11.89
N PRO A 196 -0.09 -25.82 -12.21
CA PRO A 196 -0.86 -24.70 -12.75
C PRO A 196 -0.99 -23.57 -11.72
N ASN A 197 -1.14 -22.34 -12.21
CA ASN A 197 -1.50 -21.18 -11.41
C ASN A 197 -2.45 -20.31 -12.24
N PRO A 198 -3.74 -20.16 -11.87
CA PRO A 198 -4.39 -20.68 -10.66
C PRO A 198 -4.43 -22.22 -10.55
N THR A 199 -4.64 -22.74 -9.35
CA THR A 199 -4.71 -24.18 -9.06
C THR A 199 -5.92 -24.52 -8.19
N SER A 200 -6.49 -25.72 -8.39
CA SER A 200 -7.60 -26.22 -7.58
C SER A 200 -7.18 -27.23 -6.53
N ASN A 201 -6.08 -27.97 -6.67
CA ASN A 201 -5.75 -29.05 -5.72
C ASN A 201 -4.25 -29.31 -5.59
N LYS A 202 -3.50 -29.17 -6.68
CA LYS A 202 -2.08 -29.57 -6.74
C LYS A 202 -1.27 -28.55 -7.51
N ILE A 203 -0.03 -28.36 -7.10
CA ILE A 203 0.93 -27.51 -7.79
C ILE A 203 2.24 -28.25 -8.00
N TYR A 204 2.90 -27.90 -9.10
CA TYR A 204 4.12 -28.50 -9.58
C TYR A 204 5.21 -27.44 -9.69
N LEU A 205 6.43 -27.82 -9.31
CA LEU A 205 7.63 -26.98 -9.44
C LEU A 205 8.41 -27.41 -10.70
N ARG A 206 8.86 -26.44 -11.50
CA ARG A 206 9.80 -26.65 -12.62
C ARG A 206 10.89 -25.59 -12.59
N GLY A 207 12.10 -25.96 -13.01
CA GLY A 207 13.27 -25.09 -12.95
C GLY A 207 14.05 -25.23 -11.64
N ILE A 208 13.83 -26.32 -10.88
CA ILE A 208 14.72 -26.72 -9.77
C ILE A 208 15.50 -27.96 -10.21
N SER A 209 16.82 -27.86 -10.23
CA SER A 209 17.73 -28.98 -10.51
C SER A 209 18.17 -29.74 -9.26
N SER A 210 18.10 -29.10 -8.09
CA SER A 210 18.45 -29.65 -6.78
C SER A 210 17.22 -30.21 -6.05
N ASP A 211 17.46 -31.07 -5.06
CA ASP A 211 16.38 -31.66 -4.26
C ASP A 211 15.74 -30.59 -3.37
N VAL A 212 14.40 -30.63 -3.25
CA VAL A 212 13.66 -29.71 -2.38
C VAL A 212 13.64 -30.25 -0.96
N GLU A 213 14.35 -29.56 -0.06
CA GLU A 213 14.46 -29.94 1.35
C GLU A 213 13.22 -29.50 2.14
N HIS A 214 12.78 -28.26 1.93
CA HIS A 214 11.66 -27.68 2.69
C HIS A 214 10.78 -26.78 1.85
N ILE A 215 9.47 -26.89 2.06
CA ILE A 215 8.46 -25.98 1.50
C ILE A 215 7.63 -25.41 2.63
N GLN A 216 7.45 -24.09 2.62
CA GLN A 216 6.56 -23.38 3.53
C GLN A 216 5.57 -22.55 2.74
N ILE A 217 4.28 -22.62 3.10
CA ILE A 217 3.22 -21.85 2.47
C ILE A 217 2.63 -20.90 3.50
N PHE A 218 2.52 -19.64 3.12
CA PHE A 218 2.01 -18.55 3.95
C PHE A 218 0.76 -17.93 3.32
N SER A 219 -0.21 -17.54 4.15
CA SER A 219 -1.33 -16.69 3.73
C SER A 219 -0.87 -15.27 3.42
N VAL A 220 -1.73 -14.45 2.82
CA VAL A 220 -1.47 -13.01 2.60
C VAL A 220 -1.22 -12.22 3.88
N GLU A 221 -1.70 -12.72 5.02
CA GLU A 221 -1.49 -12.14 6.35
C GLU A 221 -0.14 -12.56 6.96
N GLY A 222 0.67 -13.36 6.24
CA GLY A 222 1.96 -13.86 6.72
C GLY A 222 1.88 -15.08 7.64
N LYS A 223 0.69 -15.66 7.83
CA LYS A 223 0.52 -16.87 8.66
C LYS A 223 1.02 -18.10 7.91
N LEU A 224 1.89 -18.89 8.53
CA LEU A 224 2.27 -20.21 8.03
C LEU A 224 1.05 -21.14 8.04
N VAL A 225 0.61 -21.57 6.87
CA VAL A 225 -0.59 -22.43 6.70
C VAL A 225 -0.23 -23.87 6.35
N GLN A 226 0.94 -24.12 5.77
CA GLN A 226 1.42 -25.46 5.46
C GLN A 226 2.96 -25.50 5.45
N SER A 227 3.53 -26.61 5.92
CA SER A 227 4.97 -26.85 5.93
C SER A 227 5.23 -28.30 5.56
N LEU A 228 6.16 -28.55 4.65
CA LEU A 228 6.46 -29.86 4.09
C LEU A 228 7.97 -30.05 4.01
N GLU A 229 8.45 -31.22 4.44
CA GLU A 229 9.87 -31.60 4.38
C GLU A 229 10.07 -32.73 3.37
N ASN A 230 11.25 -32.79 2.74
CA ASN A 230 11.65 -33.82 1.77
C ASN A 230 10.62 -33.98 0.63
N VAL A 231 10.32 -32.87 -0.03
CA VAL A 231 9.11 -32.72 -0.84
C VAL A 231 9.37 -33.16 -2.27
N SER A 232 8.44 -33.95 -2.82
CA SER A 232 8.42 -34.21 -4.27
C SER A 232 8.07 -32.92 -5.04
N GLN A 233 8.34 -32.86 -6.35
CA GLN A 233 7.92 -31.72 -7.17
C GLN A 233 6.40 -31.54 -7.30
N GLU A 234 5.58 -32.39 -6.67
CA GLU A 234 4.13 -32.25 -6.53
C GLU A 234 3.76 -31.87 -5.09
N ILE A 235 3.00 -30.77 -4.94
CA ILE A 235 2.51 -30.27 -3.66
C ILE A 235 0.98 -30.27 -3.67
N ASP A 236 0.37 -30.94 -2.69
CA ASP A 236 -1.07 -30.90 -2.45
C ASP A 236 -1.45 -29.64 -1.65
N VAL A 237 -2.34 -28.85 -2.24
CA VAL A 237 -2.91 -27.61 -1.68
C VAL A 237 -4.44 -27.67 -1.59
N SER A 238 -5.03 -28.87 -1.70
CA SER A 238 -6.48 -29.09 -1.65
C SER A 238 -7.12 -28.58 -0.36
N GLN A 239 -6.37 -28.63 0.75
CA GLN A 239 -6.81 -28.21 2.08
C GLN A 239 -6.80 -26.68 2.28
N LEU A 240 -6.18 -25.93 1.36
CA LEU A 240 -6.18 -24.47 1.41
C LEU A 240 -7.52 -23.92 0.88
N ASN A 241 -8.05 -22.91 1.55
CA ASN A 241 -9.22 -22.18 1.07
C ASN A 241 -8.86 -21.37 -0.21
N PRO A 242 -9.85 -21.00 -1.04
CA PRO A 242 -9.63 -20.10 -2.17
C PRO A 242 -8.95 -18.80 -1.73
N GLY A 243 -7.88 -18.39 -2.42
CA GLY A 243 -7.11 -17.21 -2.04
C GLY A 243 -5.70 -17.14 -2.61
N ILE A 244 -4.98 -16.09 -2.24
CA ILE A 244 -3.58 -15.85 -2.63
C ILE A 244 -2.65 -16.41 -1.55
N TYR A 245 -1.59 -17.09 -1.98
CA TYR A 245 -0.59 -17.67 -1.09
C TYR A 245 0.83 -17.38 -1.57
N PHE A 246 1.76 -17.34 -0.61
CA PHE A 246 3.20 -17.25 -0.85
C PHE A 246 3.86 -18.57 -0.45
N MET A 247 4.61 -19.16 -1.36
CA MET A 247 5.39 -20.38 -1.14
C MET A 247 6.87 -20.03 -1.06
N GLN A 248 7.52 -20.47 0.00
CA GLN A 248 8.97 -20.48 0.14
C GLN A 248 9.48 -21.90 -0.11
N VAL A 249 10.43 -22.04 -1.03
CA VAL A 249 11.10 -23.30 -1.35
C VAL A 249 12.56 -23.18 -0.94
N ILE A 250 13.04 -24.14 -0.17
CA ILE A 250 14.43 -24.25 0.27
C ILE A 250 14.96 -25.55 -0.28
N THR A 251 16.05 -25.48 -1.05
CA THR A 251 16.68 -26.65 -1.65
C THR A 251 17.82 -27.16 -0.78
N SER A 252 18.29 -28.37 -1.04
CA SER A 252 19.45 -28.97 -0.38
C SER A 252 20.75 -28.19 -0.58
N GLU A 253 20.82 -27.32 -1.60
CA GLU A 253 21.94 -26.42 -1.87
C GLU A 253 21.80 -25.07 -1.12
N ALA A 254 20.84 -24.97 -0.19
CA ALA A 254 20.50 -23.78 0.58
C ALA A 254 19.95 -22.59 -0.24
N ASP A 255 19.65 -22.79 -1.53
CA ASP A 255 18.92 -21.81 -2.33
C ASP A 255 17.51 -21.61 -1.76
N LYS A 256 17.08 -20.35 -1.74
CA LYS A 256 15.75 -19.94 -1.29
C LYS A 256 14.99 -19.26 -2.40
N TYR A 257 13.79 -19.77 -2.69
CA TYR A 257 12.91 -19.20 -3.68
C TYR A 257 11.58 -18.78 -3.03
N SER A 258 11.02 -17.66 -3.46
CA SER A 258 9.71 -17.19 -3.03
C SER A 258 8.80 -17.01 -4.23
N LEU A 259 7.64 -17.67 -4.21
CA LEU A 259 6.73 -17.78 -5.34
C LEU A 259 5.30 -17.47 -4.87
N LYS A 260 4.50 -16.83 -5.72
CA LYS A 260 3.08 -16.56 -5.47
C LYS A 260 2.21 -17.50 -6.29
N PHE A 261 1.16 -18.05 -5.69
CA PHE A 261 0.12 -18.79 -6.42
C PHE A 261 -1.29 -18.45 -5.95
N ILE A 262 -2.28 -18.77 -6.78
CA ILE A 262 -3.71 -18.56 -6.53
C ILE A 262 -4.38 -19.92 -6.40
N ARG A 263 -5.05 -20.15 -5.25
CA ARG A 263 -5.95 -21.29 -5.00
C ARG A 263 -7.37 -20.88 -5.37
N GLU A 264 -8.03 -21.67 -6.22
CA GLU A 264 -9.44 -21.47 -6.61
C GLU A 264 -10.45 -21.96 -5.59
#